data_AF-A0A3A8UEI5-F1
#
_entry.id   AF-A0A3A8UEI5-F1
#
_cell.length_a   1.000
_cell.length_b   1.000
_cell.length_c   1.000
_cell.angle_alpha   90.00
_cell.angle_beta   90.00
_cell.angle_gamma   90.00
#
_symmetry.space_group_name_H-M   'P 1'
#
loop_
_entity.id
_entity.type
_entity.pdbx_description
1 polymer ?
#
loop_
_entity_poly.entity_id
_entity_poly.type
_entity_poly.pdbx_seq_one_letter_code
_entity_poly.pdbx_strand_id
1 'polypeptide(L)'
;MDFGKAKRQAQELDEVAGSLEKLSGTQLENTLGQLGANWTGDNSVKYIGKGKILQENITATAESIREVANAIREIAEVIYEAEMEAWERAHNRD
;
A
#
# COMPACT_ATOMS: atom_id res chain seq x y z
N MET A 1 -0.79 5.16 23.81
CA MET A 1 -0.96 5.37 22.34
C MET A 1 -2.43 5.15 22.01
N ASP A 2 -3.01 5.81 20.99
CA ASP A 2 -4.37 5.45 20.55
C ASP A 2 -4.30 4.31 19.52
N PHE A 3 -4.44 3.09 20.01
CA PHE A 3 -4.42 1.86 19.20
C PHE A 3 -5.49 1.85 18.10
N GLY A 4 -6.69 2.36 18.41
CA GLY A 4 -7.80 2.42 17.46
C GLY A 4 -7.52 3.41 16.34
N LYS A 5 -6.88 4.55 16.64
CA LYS A 5 -6.41 5.50 15.62
C LYS A 5 -5.32 4.90 14.74
N ALA A 6 -4.34 4.19 15.30
CA ALA A 6 -3.26 3.57 14.52
C ALA A 6 -3.79 2.52 13.54
N LYS A 7 -4.74 1.67 13.98
CA LYS A 7 -5.41 0.70 13.09
C LYS A 7 -6.14 1.37 11.93
N ARG A 8 -6.83 2.49 12.17
CA ARG A 8 -7.49 3.26 11.11
C ARG A 8 -6.51 3.84 10.11
N GLN A 9 -5.40 4.41 10.57
CA GLN A 9 -4.37 4.95 9.69
C GLN A 9 -3.74 3.87 8.81
N ALA A 10 -3.45 2.69 9.36
CA ALA A 10 -2.97 1.55 8.57
C ALA A 10 -4.00 1.09 7.53
N GLN A 11 -5.30 1.10 7.88
CA GLN A 11 -6.38 0.76 6.95
C GLN A 11 -6.48 1.77 5.79
N GLU A 12 -6.37 3.07 6.07
CA GLU A 12 -6.36 4.12 5.04
C GLU A 12 -5.20 3.93 4.05
N LEU A 13 -4.02 3.53 4.54
CA LEU A 13 -2.88 3.22 3.68
C LEU A 13 -3.14 2.00 2.77
N ASP A 14 -3.77 0.95 3.29
CA ASP A 14 -4.14 -0.23 2.48
C ASP A 14 -5.15 0.11 1.39
N GLU A 15 -6.09 1.01 1.66
CA GLU A 15 -7.06 1.48 0.66
C GLU A 15 -6.37 2.27 -0.46
N VAL A 16 -5.38 3.10 -0.12
CA VAL A 16 -4.55 3.81 -1.10
C VAL A 16 -3.72 2.83 -1.93
N ALA A 17 -3.04 1.88 -1.29
CA ALA A 17 -2.25 0.86 -1.98
C ALA A 17 -3.12 0.03 -2.94
N GLY A 18 -4.29 -0.43 -2.50
CA GLY A 18 -5.23 -1.15 -3.35
C GLY A 18 -5.75 -0.32 -4.53
N SER A 19 -5.94 0.99 -4.34
CA SER A 19 -6.31 1.91 -5.41
C SER A 19 -5.20 2.05 -6.46
N LEU A 20 -3.94 2.09 -6.03
CA LEU A 20 -2.76 2.13 -6.92
C LEU A 20 -2.59 0.82 -7.70
N GLU A 21 -2.76 -0.33 -7.06
CA GLU A 21 -2.72 -1.64 -7.73
C GLU A 21 -3.81 -1.74 -8.81
N LYS A 22 -5.03 -1.29 -8.51
CA LYS A 22 -6.12 -1.25 -9.50
C LYS A 22 -5.83 -0.29 -10.65
N LEU A 23 -5.28 0.89 -10.37
CA LEU A 23 -4.86 1.86 -11.38
C LEU A 23 -3.81 1.24 -12.32
N SER A 24 -2.76 0.66 -11.75
CA SER A 24 -1.67 0.02 -12.49
C SER A 24 -2.15 -1.19 -13.30
N GLY A 25 -2.75 -2.18 -12.63
CA GLY A 25 -3.06 -3.48 -13.21
C GLY A 25 -4.31 -3.53 -14.07
N THR A 26 -5.19 -2.54 -13.98
CA THR A 26 -6.42 -2.49 -14.80
C THR A 26 -6.43 -1.31 -15.75
N GLN A 27 -6.41 -0.07 -15.23
CA GLN A 27 -6.66 1.11 -16.06
C GLN A 27 -5.48 1.43 -16.98
N LEU A 28 -4.27 1.42 -16.43
CA LEU A 28 -3.06 1.68 -17.20
C LEU A 28 -2.77 0.52 -18.16
N GLU A 29 -2.93 -0.73 -17.71
CA GLU A 29 -2.78 -1.92 -18.56
C GLU A 29 -3.70 -1.86 -19.79
N ASN A 30 -5.00 -1.62 -19.57
CA ASN A 30 -5.97 -1.54 -20.65
C ASN A 30 -5.65 -0.39 -21.61
N THR A 31 -5.24 0.76 -21.08
CA THR A 31 -4.88 1.93 -21.90
C THR A 31 -3.67 1.63 -22.78
N LEU A 32 -2.61 1.05 -22.22
CA LEU A 32 -1.40 0.68 -22.97
C LEU A 32 -1.69 -0.41 -24.01
N GLY A 33 -2.55 -1.37 -23.68
CA GLY A 33 -3.01 -2.40 -24.62
C GLY A 33 -3.78 -1.83 -25.80
N GLN A 34 -4.73 -0.93 -25.56
CA GLN A 34 -5.47 -0.23 -26.62
C GLN A 34 -4.55 0.64 -27.47
N LEU A 35 -3.60 1.33 -26.85
CA LEU A 35 -2.62 2.14 -27.57
C LEU A 35 -1.76 1.27 -28.50
N GLY A 36 -1.25 0.13 -28.01
CA GLY A 36 -0.43 -0.79 -28.79
C GLY A 36 -1.18 -1.49 -29.93
N ALA A 37 -2.48 -1.69 -29.78
CA ALA A 37 -3.31 -2.25 -30.85
C ALA A 37 -3.56 -1.26 -32.00
N ASN A 38 -3.60 0.04 -31.71
CA ASN A 38 -4.02 1.07 -32.68
C ASN A 38 -2.89 1.98 -33.16
N TRP A 39 -1.77 2.04 -32.44
CA TRP A 39 -0.60 2.83 -32.80
C TRP A 39 0.58 1.92 -33.12
N THR A 40 1.00 1.93 -34.38
CA THR A 40 2.11 1.11 -34.89
C THR A 40 3.40 1.91 -35.04
N GLY A 41 4.52 1.19 -35.18
CA GLY A 41 5.86 1.76 -35.40
C GLY A 41 6.70 1.91 -34.12
N ASP A 42 7.99 2.16 -34.31
CA ASP A 42 9.01 2.13 -33.24
C ASP A 42 8.74 3.06 -32.06
N ASN A 43 8.13 4.22 -32.34
CA ASN A 43 7.79 5.19 -31.29
C ASN A 43 6.68 4.67 -30.36
N SER A 44 5.71 3.90 -30.90
CA SER A 44 4.67 3.26 -30.11
C SER A 44 5.28 2.25 -29.14
N VAL A 45 6.19 1.39 -29.63
CA VAL A 45 6.90 0.40 -28.81
C VAL A 45 7.66 1.06 -27.66
N LYS A 46 8.39 2.14 -27.94
CA LYS A 46 9.13 2.90 -26.91
C LYS A 46 8.19 3.53 -25.87
N TYR A 47 7.07 4.10 -26.32
CA TYR A 47 6.11 4.73 -25.42
C TYR A 47 5.42 3.70 -24.52
N ILE A 48 4.98 2.57 -25.08
CA ILE A 48 4.38 1.46 -24.33
C ILE A 48 5.38 0.90 -23.33
N GLY A 49 6.65 0.74 -23.70
CA GLY A 49 7.72 0.32 -22.79
C GLY A 49 7.87 1.26 -21.59
N LYS A 50 7.82 2.59 -21.80
CA LYS A 50 7.79 3.55 -20.69
C LYS A 50 6.55 3.40 -19.80
N GLY A 51 5.41 3.09 -20.40
CA GLY A 51 4.17 2.78 -19.68
C GLY A 51 4.30 1.55 -18.79
N LYS A 52 4.93 0.47 -19.28
CA LYS A 52 5.20 -0.74 -18.49
C LYS A 52 6.12 -0.46 -17.29
N ILE A 53 7.19 0.31 -17.49
CA ILE A 53 8.07 0.74 -16.40
C ILE A 53 7.29 1.56 -15.37
N LEU A 54 6.38 2.45 -15.81
CA LEU A 54 5.53 3.19 -14.89
C LEU A 54 4.58 2.28 -14.10
N GLN A 55 4.00 1.25 -14.72
CA GLN A 55 3.18 0.26 -14.02
C GLN A 55 3.96 -0.44 -12.91
N GLU A 56 5.18 -0.90 -13.20
CA GLU A 56 6.07 -1.53 -12.22
C GLU A 56 6.36 -0.60 -11.04
N ASN A 57 6.66 0.67 -11.32
CA ASN A 57 6.91 1.67 -10.27
C ASN A 57 5.68 1.93 -9.40
N ILE A 58 4.48 1.97 -9.98
CA ILE A 58 3.23 2.14 -9.23
C ILE A 58 3.00 0.92 -8.32
N THR A 59 3.22 -0.29 -8.83
CA THR A 59 3.08 -1.52 -8.05
C THR A 59 4.07 -1.55 -6.88
N ALA A 60 5.35 -1.25 -7.12
CA ALA A 60 6.36 -1.17 -6.06
C ALA A 60 6.04 -0.10 -5.00
N THR A 61 5.44 1.02 -5.43
CA THR A 61 4.99 2.08 -4.51
C THR A 61 3.83 1.58 -3.64
N ALA A 62 2.88 0.85 -4.21
CA ALA A 62 1.76 0.25 -3.47
C ALA A 62 2.26 -0.76 -2.43
N GLU A 63 3.22 -1.62 -2.80
CA GLU A 63 3.87 -2.57 -1.88
C GLU A 63 4.54 -1.85 -0.71
N SER A 64 5.32 -0.81 -0.99
CA SER A 64 5.97 0.01 0.04
C SER A 64 4.96 0.65 1.01
N ILE A 65 3.80 1.09 0.51
CA ILE A 65 2.73 1.64 1.34
C ILE A 65 2.15 0.56 2.27
N ARG A 66 1.98 -0.67 1.78
CA ARG A 66 1.52 -1.81 2.60
C ARG A 66 2.52 -2.18 3.69
N GLU A 67 3.82 -2.14 3.39
CA GLU A 67 4.88 -2.35 4.39
C GLU A 67 4.79 -1.33 5.52
N VAL A 68 4.57 -0.05 5.21
CA VAL A 68 4.36 1.00 6.21
C VAL A 68 3.08 0.75 7.02
N ALA A 69 1.98 0.36 6.38
CA ALA A 69 0.74 0.02 7.08
C ALA A 69 0.93 -1.14 8.07
N ASN A 70 1.69 -2.16 7.69
CA ASN A 70 2.03 -3.29 8.55
C ASN A 70 2.89 -2.88 9.74
N ALA A 71 3.94 -2.07 9.50
CA ALA A 71 4.78 -1.55 10.57
C ALA A 71 3.96 -0.74 11.61
N ILE A 72 2.97 0.05 11.16
CA ILE A 72 2.07 0.77 12.07
C ILE A 72 1.27 -0.20 12.94
N ARG A 73 0.76 -1.30 12.37
CA ARG A 73 0.00 -2.32 13.12
C ARG A 73 0.87 -3.00 14.18
N GLU A 74 2.06 -3.44 13.79
CA GLU A 74 3.00 -4.11 14.69
C GLU A 74 3.39 -3.22 15.87
N ILE A 75 3.76 -1.96 15.60
CA ILE A 75 4.10 -1.00 16.66
C ILE A 75 2.90 -0.75 17.58
N ALA A 76 1.70 -0.63 17.01
CA ALA A 76 0.49 -0.42 17.78
C ALA A 76 0.16 -1.60 18.70
N GLU A 77 0.34 -2.84 18.23
CA GLU A 77 0.14 -4.06 19.00
C GLU A 77 1.13 -4.16 20.16
N VAL A 78 2.41 -3.96 19.89
CA VAL A 78 3.47 -3.96 20.93
C VAL A 78 3.18 -2.95 22.03
N ILE A 79 2.76 -1.74 21.67
CA ILE A 79 2.46 -0.70 22.67
C ILE A 79 1.20 -1.04 23.47
N TYR A 80 0.17 -1.59 22.82
CA TYR A 80 -1.06 -2.00 23.49
C TYR A 80 -0.79 -3.11 24.53
N GLU A 81 -0.03 -4.15 24.16
CA GLU A 81 0.35 -5.23 25.06
C GLU A 81 1.14 -4.70 26.27
N ALA A 82 2.12 -3.84 26.03
CA ALA A 82 2.91 -3.23 27.11
C ALA A 82 2.06 -2.37 28.06
N GLU A 83 1.06 -1.63 27.54
CA GLU A 83 0.12 -0.86 28.35
C GLU A 83 -0.77 -1.79 29.20
N MET A 84 -1.24 -2.91 28.64
CA MET A 84 -2.06 -3.90 29.37
C MET A 84 -1.26 -4.60 30.48
N GLU A 85 -0.03 -5.05 30.21
CA GLU A 85 0.84 -5.65 31.23
C GLU A 85 1.17 -4.68 32.37
N ALA A 86 1.36 -3.39 32.06
CA ALA A 86 1.59 -2.37 33.07
C ALA A 86 0.33 -2.16 33.94
N TRP A 87 -0.85 -2.16 33.32
CA TRP A 87 -2.13 -2.06 34.02
C TRP A 87 -2.38 -3.24 34.95
N GLU A 88 -2.19 -4.47 34.48
CA GLU A 88 -2.36 -5.69 35.28
C GLU A 88 -1.43 -5.71 36.50
N ARG A 89 -0.15 -5.35 36.30
CA ARG A 89 0.83 -5.25 37.39
C ARG A 89 0.47 -4.17 38.40
N ALA A 90 -0.14 -3.06 37.98
CA ALA A 90 -0.59 -2.03 38.90
C ALA A 90 -1.82 -2.48 39.70
N HIS A 91 -2.78 -3.12 39.04
CA HIS A 91 -4.04 -3.55 39.64
C HIS A 91 -3.88 -4.75 40.59
N ASN A 92 -2.95 -5.66 40.31
CA ASN A 92 -2.67 -6.83 41.14
C ASN A 92 -1.73 -6.54 42.33
N ARG A 93 -1.30 -5.29 42.53
CA ARG A 93 -0.43 -4.87 43.65
C ARG A 93 -1.18 -4.24 44.83
N ASP A 94 -2.49 -4.01 44.69
CA ASP A 94 -3.43 -3.62 45.75
C ASP A 94 -4.16 -4.85 46.32
#